data_AF-A0A926BAM3-F1
#
_entry.id   AF-A0A926BAM3-F1
#
_cell.length_a   1.000
_cell.length_b   1.000
_cell.length_c   1.000
_cell.angle_alpha   90.00
_cell.angle_beta   90.00
_cell.angle_gamma   90.00
#
_symmetry.space_group_name_H-M   'P 1'
#
loop_
_entity.id
_entity.type
_entity.pdbx_description
1 polymer ?
#
loop_
_entity_poly.entity_id
_entity_poly.type
_entity_poly.pdbx_seq_one_letter_code
_entity_poly.pdbx_strand_id
1 'polypeptide(L)'
;MLRDSLVWCLDCRALRSAEELPTAESFERRIEALRQNRLEEYEIEIVQAIGEAEWIAEKLAEATAGLRWRRERCSPPRCLECGSTDFVPIPMLFDDEEMEHFIHPDCGGNLIRTGGMFARESGYPLYDGEGKRL
;
A
#
# COMPACT_ATOMS: atom_id res chain seq x y z
N MET A 1 -2.46 -9.11 1.01
CA MET A 1 -3.07 -8.35 -0.11
C MET A 1 -2.10 -7.26 -0.49
N LEU A 2 -1.74 -7.12 -1.76
CA LEU A 2 -0.83 -6.06 -2.20
C LEU A 2 -1.59 -4.72 -2.09
N ARG A 3 -1.04 -3.76 -1.34
CA ARG A 3 -1.59 -2.40 -1.26
C ARG A 3 -1.12 -1.64 -2.49
N ASP A 4 -1.95 -0.72 -2.96
CA ASP A 4 -1.61 0.18 -4.04
C ASP A 4 -1.74 1.64 -3.59
N SER A 5 -0.85 2.48 -4.10
CA SER A 5 -0.87 3.92 -3.88
C SER A 5 -1.06 4.64 -5.22
N LEU A 6 -1.69 5.81 -5.17
CA LEU A 6 -1.82 6.66 -6.35
C LEU A 6 -0.46 7.32 -6.63
N VAL A 7 -0.02 7.25 -7.87
CA VAL A 7 1.26 7.82 -8.31
C VAL A 7 1.11 8.50 -9.67
N TRP A 8 2.01 9.43 -9.98
CA TRP A 8 2.26 9.88 -11.34
C TRP A 8 3.32 8.99 -11.98
N CYS A 9 2.92 8.12 -12.93
CA CYS A 9 3.87 7.27 -13.64
C CYS A 9 4.47 8.03 -14.83
N LEU A 10 5.80 8.12 -14.88
CA LEU A 10 6.52 8.91 -15.89
C LEU A 10 6.52 8.23 -17.26
N ASP A 11 6.47 6.90 -17.31
CA ASP A 11 6.33 6.16 -18.56
C ASP A 11 4.91 6.21 -19.12
N CYS A 12 3.89 6.03 -18.26
CA CYS A 12 2.49 6.15 -18.67
C CYS A 12 2.06 7.59 -18.94
N ARG A 13 2.79 8.57 -18.38
CA ARG A 13 2.42 10.00 -18.35
C ARG A 13 0.99 10.23 -17.86
N ALA A 14 0.62 9.50 -16.81
CA ALA A 14 -0.73 9.53 -16.26
C ALA A 14 -0.74 9.14 -14.77
N LEU A 15 -1.82 9.52 -14.10
CA LEU A 15 -2.18 8.99 -12.79
C LEU A 15 -2.47 7.49 -12.88
N ARG A 16 -1.78 6.70 -12.06
CA ARG A 16 -1.88 5.24 -12.01
C ARG A 16 -1.78 4.75 -10.57
N SER A 17 -2.25 3.53 -10.34
CA SER A 17 -1.88 2.77 -9.14
C SER A 17 -0.48 2.20 -9.31
N ALA A 18 0.35 2.29 -8.28
CA ALA A 18 1.59 1.54 -8.16
C ALA A 18 1.57 0.67 -6.90
N GLU A 19 2.40 -0.37 -6.90
CA GLU A 19 2.61 -1.21 -5.74
C GLU A 19 3.09 -0.36 -4.55
N GLU A 20 2.44 -0.52 -3.40
CA GLU A 20 2.94 -0.03 -2.13
C GLU A 20 3.57 -1.20 -1.38
N LEU A 21 4.90 -1.18 -1.24
CA LEU A 21 5.64 -2.23 -0.54
C LEU A 21 5.93 -1.77 0.91
N PRO A 22 5.35 -2.42 1.93
CA PRO A 22 5.74 -2.16 3.31
C PRO A 22 7.22 -2.48 3.54
N THR A 23 7.86 -1.75 4.44
CA THR A 23 9.26 -2.03 4.80
C THR A 23 9.35 -3.27 5.68
N ALA A 24 10.50 -3.94 5.70
CA ALA A 24 10.74 -5.06 6.62
C ALA A 24 10.56 -4.60 8.09
N GLU A 25 11.05 -3.41 8.42
CA GLU A 25 10.89 -2.79 9.74
C GLU A 25 9.42 -2.60 10.11
N SER A 26 8.55 -2.21 9.17
CA SER A 26 7.12 -2.06 9.44
C SER A 26 6.46 -3.37 9.86
N PHE A 27 6.85 -4.48 9.22
CA PHE A 27 6.38 -5.83 9.60
C PHE A 27 6.96 -6.26 10.96
N GLU A 28 8.25 -6.04 11.19
CA GLU A 28 8.90 -6.38 12.46
C GLU A 28 8.26 -5.64 13.64
N ARG A 29 8.00 -4.34 13.49
CA ARG A 29 7.28 -3.54 14.47
C ARG A 29 5.88 -4.08 14.73
N ARG A 30 5.16 -4.50 13.67
CA ARG A 30 3.82 -5.08 13.81
C ARG A 30 3.84 -6.42 14.52
N ILE A 31 4.79 -7.30 14.19
CA ILE A 31 4.97 -8.60 14.86
C ILE A 31 5.25 -8.39 16.35
N GLU A 32 6.12 -7.44 16.70
CA GLU A 32 6.43 -7.16 18.10
C GLU A 32 5.24 -6.58 18.86
N ALA A 33 4.49 -5.67 18.24
CA ALA A 33 3.26 -5.14 18.82
C ALA A 33 2.26 -6.27 19.14
N LEU A 34 2.01 -7.16 18.17
CA LEU A 34 1.11 -8.30 18.33
C LEU A 34 1.56 -9.28 19.44
N ARG A 35 2.86 -9.56 19.55
CA ARG A 35 3.42 -10.42 20.63
C ARG A 35 3.22 -9.83 22.02
N GLN A 36 3.19 -8.51 22.11
CA GLN A 36 2.96 -7.77 23.35
C GLN A 36 1.47 -7.46 23.58
N ASN A 37 0.57 -8.02 22.76
CA ASN A 37 -0.85 -7.71 22.74
C ASN A 37 -1.15 -6.19 22.65
N ARG A 38 -0.35 -5.46 21.87
CA ARG A 38 -0.60 -4.05 21.55
C ARG A 38 -1.39 -3.95 20.27
N LEU A 39 -2.68 -3.67 20.43
CA LEU A 39 -3.66 -3.50 19.36
C LEU A 39 -3.83 -2.01 19.03
N GLU A 40 -4.09 -1.71 17.76
CA GLU A 40 -4.57 -0.39 17.36
C GLU A 40 -6.04 -0.21 17.77
N GLU A 41 -6.50 1.04 17.95
CA GLU A 41 -7.85 1.33 18.45
C GLU A 41 -8.95 0.67 17.60
N TYR A 42 -8.82 0.71 16.27
CA TYR A 42 -9.77 0.11 15.34
C TYR A 42 -9.78 -1.43 15.36
N GLU A 43 -8.76 -2.06 15.96
CA GLU A 43 -8.64 -3.52 16.04
C GLU A 43 -9.36 -4.08 17.27
N ILE A 44 -9.57 -3.25 18.30
CA ILE A 44 -10.19 -3.65 19.57
C ILE A 44 -11.60 -4.21 19.33
N GLU A 45 -12.41 -3.54 18.53
CA GLU A 45 -13.78 -3.97 18.22
C GLU A 45 -13.80 -5.32 17.48
N ILE A 46 -12.88 -5.52 16.55
CA ILE A 46 -12.75 -6.76 15.77
C ILE A 46 -12.33 -7.92 16.67
N VAL A 47 -11.34 -7.67 17.53
CA VAL A 47 -10.82 -8.64 18.50
C VAL A 47 -11.90 -9.07 19.48
N GLN A 48 -12.76 -8.16 19.93
CA GLN A 48 -13.90 -8.48 20.80
C GLN A 48 -14.92 -9.41 20.13
N ALA A 49 -15.10 -9.30 18.81
CA ALA A 49 -16.06 -10.11 18.07
C ALA A 49 -15.55 -11.53 17.74
N ILE A 50 -14.25 -11.68 17.44
CA ILE A 50 -13.66 -12.93 16.94
C ILE A 50 -12.94 -13.70 18.05
N GLY A 51 -12.41 -13.00 19.06
CA GLY A 51 -11.57 -13.56 20.11
C GLY A 51 -10.09 -13.20 19.92
N GLU A 52 -9.48 -12.72 21.00
CA GLU A 52 -8.12 -12.17 20.99
C GLU A 52 -7.05 -13.16 20.53
N ALA A 53 -7.03 -14.37 21.09
CA ALA A 53 -5.99 -15.34 20.78
C ALA A 53 -6.02 -15.78 19.30
N GLU A 54 -7.20 -16.00 18.74
CA GLU A 54 -7.39 -16.41 17.35
C GLU A 54 -6.98 -15.28 16.39
N TRP A 55 -7.47 -14.06 16.66
CA TRP A 55 -7.16 -12.91 15.84
C TRP A 55 -5.66 -12.57 15.86
N ILE A 56 -5.01 -12.61 17.03
CA ILE A 56 -3.56 -12.36 17.15
C ILE A 56 -2.78 -13.43 16.40
N ALA A 57 -3.15 -14.70 16.51
CA ALA A 57 -2.48 -15.80 15.81
C ALA A 57 -2.57 -15.62 14.29
N GLU A 58 -3.74 -15.26 13.77
CA GLU A 58 -3.95 -14.96 12.35
C GLU A 58 -3.07 -13.78 11.89
N LYS A 59 -3.10 -12.66 12.62
CA LYS A 59 -2.34 -11.46 12.24
C LYS A 59 -0.84 -11.65 12.37
N LEU A 60 -0.37 -12.44 13.33
CA LEU A 60 1.04 -12.84 13.43
C LEU A 60 1.46 -13.68 12.22
N ALA A 61 0.63 -14.62 11.79
CA ALA A 61 0.89 -15.43 10.60
C ALA A 61 0.94 -14.56 9.34
N GLU A 62 -0.02 -13.64 9.17
CA GLU A 62 -0.05 -12.68 8.06
C GLU A 62 1.20 -11.79 8.03
N ALA A 63 1.55 -11.16 9.15
CA ALA A 63 2.71 -10.27 9.24
C ALA A 63 4.03 -11.03 9.03
N THR A 64 4.14 -12.26 9.53
CA THR A 64 5.32 -13.11 9.33
C THR A 64 5.47 -13.53 7.86
N ALA A 65 4.37 -13.90 7.22
CA ALA A 65 4.36 -14.21 5.79
C ALA A 65 4.74 -12.98 4.95
N GLY A 66 4.22 -11.81 5.30
CA GLY A 66 4.58 -10.53 4.69
C GLY A 66 6.05 -10.17 4.85
N LEU A 67 6.62 -10.34 6.05
CA LEU A 67 8.05 -10.13 6.30
C LEU A 67 8.93 -11.06 5.45
N ARG A 68 8.56 -12.34 5.37
CA ARG A 68 9.28 -13.32 4.54
C ARG A 68 9.25 -12.90 3.07
N TRP A 69 8.07 -12.65 2.53
CA TRP A 69 7.91 -12.16 1.15
C TRP A 69 8.74 -10.90 0.89
N ARG A 70 8.70 -9.93 1.81
CA ARG A 70 9.44 -8.68 1.63
C ARG A 70 10.96 -8.88 1.60
N ARG A 71 11.48 -9.84 2.38
CA ARG A 71 12.90 -10.19 2.41
C ARG A 71 13.35 -10.98 1.18
N GLU A 72 12.47 -11.80 0.62
CA GLU A 72 12.74 -12.59 -0.58
C GLU A 72 12.65 -11.75 -1.86
N ARG A 73 11.74 -10.76 -1.88
CA ARG A 73 11.50 -9.90 -3.04
C ARG A 73 12.72 -9.03 -3.36
N CYS A 74 13.16 -9.14 -4.62
CA CYS A 74 14.28 -8.35 -5.13
C CYS A 74 13.83 -7.11 -5.92
N SER A 75 12.62 -7.13 -6.49
CA SER A 75 12.13 -6.04 -7.32
C SER A 75 11.61 -4.83 -6.51
N PRO A 76 11.87 -3.60 -6.97
CA PRO A 76 11.26 -2.39 -6.40
C PRO A 76 9.74 -2.36 -6.67
N PRO A 77 9.00 -1.42 -6.07
CA PRO A 77 7.59 -1.22 -6.40
C PRO A 77 7.41 -0.76 -7.85
N ARG A 78 6.30 -1.16 -8.48
CA ARG A 78 6.01 -0.93 -9.90
C ARG A 78 4.64 -0.32 -10.12
N CYS A 79 4.49 0.43 -11.20
CA CYS A 79 3.20 0.79 -11.78
C CYS A 79 2.41 -0.48 -12.16
N LEU A 80 1.17 -0.59 -11.70
CA LEU A 80 0.34 -1.78 -11.96
C LEU A 80 -0.16 -1.88 -13.41
N GLU A 81 -0.06 -0.80 -14.18
CA GLU A 81 -0.44 -0.77 -15.60
C GLU A 81 0.71 -1.21 -16.52
N CYS A 82 1.88 -0.58 -16.38
CA CYS A 82 3.00 -0.78 -17.31
C CYS A 82 4.21 -1.52 -16.71
N GLY A 83 4.24 -1.75 -15.39
CA GLY A 83 5.37 -2.38 -14.70
C GLY A 83 6.59 -1.48 -14.47
N SER A 84 6.51 -0.20 -14.85
CA SER A 84 7.58 0.80 -14.64
C SER A 84 7.85 1.05 -13.16
N THR A 85 9.10 1.32 -12.83
CA THR A 85 9.54 1.72 -11.49
C THR A 85 9.76 3.23 -11.38
N ASP A 86 9.53 3.96 -12.47
CA ASP A 86 9.75 5.41 -12.57
C ASP A 86 8.42 6.15 -12.41
N PHE A 87 8.13 6.51 -11.17
CA PHE A 87 6.92 7.21 -10.80
C PHE A 87 7.14 8.07 -9.57
N VAL A 88 6.34 9.13 -9.45
CA VAL A 88 6.34 10.04 -8.31
C VAL A 88 5.13 9.72 -7.43
N PRO A 89 5.32 9.33 -6.16
CA PRO A 89 4.22 9.12 -5.24
C PRO A 89 3.38 10.38 -5.08
N ILE A 90 2.06 10.22 -5.11
CA ILE A 90 1.15 11.31 -4.80
C ILE A 90 0.70 11.10 -3.35
N PRO A 91 0.89 12.09 -2.47
CA PRO A 91 0.45 11.98 -1.09
C PRO A 91 -1.07 11.80 -1.08
N MET A 92 -1.51 10.57 -0.84
CA MET A 92 -2.91 10.22 -0.64
C MET A 92 -3.28 10.55 0.80
N LEU A 93 -3.16 11.82 1.20
CA LEU A 93 -3.77 12.25 2.44
C LEU A 93 -5.16 12.81 2.15
N PHE A 94 -6.06 12.50 3.07
CA PHE A 94 -7.35 13.16 3.24
C PHE A 94 -7.20 14.64 3.62
N ASP A 95 -5.97 15.15 3.63
CA ASP A 95 -5.59 16.51 3.89
C ASP A 95 -5.34 17.23 2.56
N ASP A 96 -6.23 18.17 2.23
CA ASP A 96 -6.12 18.98 1.02
C ASP A 96 -4.80 19.79 1.01
N GLU A 97 -4.23 20.09 2.19
CA GLU A 97 -2.98 20.86 2.30
C GLU A 97 -1.80 20.14 1.65
N GLU A 98 -1.63 18.82 1.81
CA GLU A 98 -0.49 18.11 1.20
C GLU A 98 -0.60 17.99 -0.32
N MET A 99 -1.84 17.93 -0.84
CA MET A 99 -2.10 17.88 -2.28
C MET A 99 -1.78 19.21 -2.96
N GLU A 100 -2.03 20.34 -2.31
CA GLU A 100 -1.71 21.67 -2.85
C GLU A 100 -0.20 21.88 -3.10
N HIS A 101 0.66 21.11 -2.41
CA HIS A 101 2.11 21.18 -2.55
C HIS A 101 2.69 20.19 -3.55
N PHE A 102 1.87 19.32 -4.16
CA PHE A 102 2.34 18.42 -5.20
C PHE A 102 2.60 19.16 -6.51
N ILE A 103 3.88 19.29 -6.86
CA ILE A 103 4.34 19.88 -8.12
C ILE A 103 4.43 18.80 -9.19
N HIS A 104 3.69 18.98 -10.28
CA HIS A 104 3.66 18.07 -11.41
C HIS A 104 5.05 17.94 -12.05
N PRO A 105 5.60 16.72 -12.18
CA PRO A 105 7.00 16.52 -12.54
C PRO A 105 7.35 17.00 -13.96
N ASP A 106 6.40 16.95 -14.90
CA ASP A 106 6.70 17.34 -16.30
C ASP A 106 6.56 18.85 -16.58
N CYS A 107 5.71 19.56 -15.85
CA CYS A 107 5.31 20.94 -16.20
C CYS A 107 5.51 21.96 -15.08
N GLY A 108 5.80 21.50 -13.85
CA GLY A 108 5.92 22.37 -12.68
C GLY A 108 4.60 22.98 -12.19
N GLY A 109 3.47 22.59 -12.78
CA GLY A 109 2.14 23.03 -12.35
C GLY A 109 1.63 22.28 -11.13
N ASN A 110 0.54 22.75 -10.54
CA ASN A 110 -0.09 22.09 -9.38
C ASN A 110 -1.15 21.08 -9.83
N LEU A 111 -1.20 19.94 -9.15
CA LEU A 111 -2.27 18.97 -9.35
C LEU A 111 -3.45 19.30 -8.43
N ILE A 112 -4.57 19.72 -9.01
CA ILE A 112 -5.77 20.12 -8.25
C ILE A 112 -6.77 18.96 -8.25
N ARG A 113 -7.15 18.48 -7.06
CA ARG A 113 -8.25 17.53 -6.90
C ARG A 113 -9.58 18.28 -7.05
N THR A 114 -10.32 18.04 -8.13
CA THR A 114 -11.61 18.70 -8.40
C THR A 114 -12.83 17.90 -7.93
N GLY A 115 -12.62 16.67 -7.45
CA GLY A 115 -13.65 15.78 -6.91
C GLY A 115 -13.08 14.42 -6.53
N GLY A 116 -13.85 13.63 -5.77
CA GLY A 116 -13.50 12.27 -5.39
C GLY A 116 -14.63 11.31 -5.73
N MET A 117 -14.34 10.28 -6.52
CA MET A 117 -15.22 9.14 -6.73
C MET A 117 -14.40 7.85 -6.58
N PHE A 118 -14.98 6.87 -5.89
CA PHE A 118 -14.44 5.52 -5.82
C PHE A 118 -15.17 4.66 -6.85
N ALA A 119 -14.50 4.36 -7.96
CA ALA A 119 -14.91 3.30 -8.86
C ALA A 119 -13.69 2.38 -9.04
N ARG A 120 -13.82 1.13 -8.64
CA ARG A 120 -12.81 0.10 -8.88
C ARG A 120 -13.37 -0.83 -9.95
N GLU A 121 -12.62 -1.09 -11.02
CA GLU A 121 -13.00 -2.17 -11.95
C GLU A 121 -13.18 -3.47 -11.16
N SER A 122 -14.22 -4.22 -11.47
CA SER A 122 -14.47 -5.53 -10.87
C SER A 122 -13.51 -6.56 -11.45
N GLY A 123 -12.24 -6.51 -11.04
CA GLY A 123 -11.21 -7.46 -11.42
C GLY A 123 -10.04 -7.36 -10.46
N TYR A 124 -9.63 -8.51 -9.90
CA TYR A 124 -8.41 -8.60 -9.10
C TYR A 124 -7.31 -9.17 -10.00
N PRO A 125 -6.46 -8.34 -10.61
CA PRO A 125 -5.28 -8.87 -11.30
C PRO A 125 -4.45 -9.67 -10.29
N LEU A 126 -4.05 -10.88 -10.69
CA LEU A 126 -3.17 -11.74 -9.90
C LEU A 126 -1.73 -11.44 -10.28
N TYR A 127 -0.86 -11.40 -9.27
CA TYR A 127 0.57 -11.15 -9.44
C TYR A 127 1.38 -12.22 -8.71
N ASP A 128 2.58 -12.52 -9.20
CA ASP A 128 3.55 -13.34 -8.49
C ASP A 128 4.25 -12.58 -7.35
N GLY A 129 5.17 -13.25 -6.64
CA GLY A 129 5.93 -12.66 -5.54
C GLY A 129 6.80 -11.46 -5.93
N GLU A 130 7.12 -11.31 -7.21
CA GLU A 130 7.92 -10.23 -7.79
C GLU A 130 7.05 -9.14 -8.46
N GLY A 131 5.73 -9.20 -8.28
CA GLY A 131 4.81 -8.19 -8.81
C GLY A 131 4.54 -8.33 -10.30
N LYS A 132 4.87 -9.47 -10.92
CA LYS A 132 4.55 -9.73 -12.33
C LYS A 132 3.16 -10.33 -12.45
N ARG A 133 2.35 -9.79 -13.37
CA ARG A 133 0.99 -10.25 -13.63
C ARG A 133 0.99 -11.70 -14.13
N LEU A 134 0.08 -12.52 -13.58
CA LEU A 134 -0.19 -13.91 -13.96
C LEU A 134 -1.26 -13.99 -15.06
#